data_AF-A0A522UH66-F1
#
_entry.id   AF-A0A522UH66-F1
#
_cell.length_a   1.000
_cell.length_b   1.000
_cell.length_c   1.000
_cell.angle_alpha   90.00
_cell.angle_beta   90.00
_cell.angle_gamma   90.00
#
_symmetry.space_group_name_H-M   'P 1'
#
loop_
_entity.id
_entity.type
_entity.pdbx_description
1 polymer ?
#
loop_
_entity_poly.entity_id
_entity_poly.type
_entity_poly.pdbx_seq_one_letter_code
_entity_poly.pdbx_strand_id
1 'polypeptide(L)'
;MGAKEEMERIDKGMSTLYVIWAAMFLSLAMYLFVGLYVKDTLTITLEKNVVDMLRNVLYVVSLITLVAAGFVRKLLLSVKDKSTPGAAGRASAQSDRPSALGRYSTTLIISLAMAESIGIYGLVLFFLGKNEPDLYLFILVSAAVMLVYRPKKDDIVSLAEELNKQGGDDSR
;
A
#
# COMPACT_ATOMS: atom_id res chain seq x y z
N MET A 1 -18.88 2.72 -27.46
CA MET A 1 -18.28 3.36 -26.28
C MET A 1 -17.06 4.14 -26.79
N GLY A 2 -17.08 5.46 -26.70
CA GLY A 2 -16.11 6.29 -27.44
C GLY A 2 -14.75 6.32 -26.75
N ALA A 3 -13.66 6.27 -27.53
CA ALA A 3 -12.28 6.32 -27.00
C ALA A 3 -12.02 7.50 -26.05
N LYS A 4 -12.76 8.61 -26.21
CA LYS A 4 -12.72 9.77 -25.31
C LYS A 4 -13.31 9.50 -23.92
N GLU A 5 -14.42 8.76 -23.83
CA GLU A 5 -15.07 8.42 -22.55
C GLU A 5 -14.21 7.46 -21.72
N GLU A 6 -13.43 6.60 -22.39
CA GLU A 6 -12.51 5.67 -21.73
C GLU A 6 -11.27 6.38 -21.17
N MET A 7 -10.68 7.32 -21.92
CA MET A 7 -9.57 8.16 -21.44
C MET A 7 -9.97 9.01 -20.22
N GLU A 8 -11.16 9.62 -20.25
CA GLU A 8 -11.65 10.42 -19.13
C GLU A 8 -11.83 9.58 -17.84
N ARG A 9 -12.30 8.34 -17.97
CA ARG A 9 -12.41 7.40 -16.85
C ARG A 9 -11.04 7.02 -16.27
N ILE A 10 -10.05 6.80 -17.14
CA ILE A 10 -8.68 6.48 -16.72
C ILE A 10 -8.04 7.67 -15.98
N ASP A 11 -8.21 8.89 -16.49
CA ASP A 11 -7.66 10.09 -15.85
C ASP A 11 -8.31 10.38 -14.49
N LYS A 12 -9.62 10.19 -14.37
CA LYS A 12 -10.35 10.34 -13.10
C LYS A 12 -9.93 9.29 -12.08
N GLY A 13 -9.76 8.04 -12.52
CA GLY A 13 -9.25 6.94 -11.70
C GLY A 13 -7.84 7.22 -11.18
N MET A 14 -6.94 7.66 -12.06
CA MET A 14 -5.58 8.04 -11.70
C MET A 14 -5.52 9.16 -10.66
N SER A 15 -6.36 10.18 -10.81
CA SER A 15 -6.42 11.28 -9.84
C SER A 15 -6.84 10.78 -8.46
N THR A 16 -7.79 9.85 -8.41
CA THR A 16 -8.23 9.22 -7.15
C THR A 16 -7.09 8.44 -6.49
N LEU A 17 -6.33 7.66 -7.26
CA LEU A 17 -5.19 6.90 -6.75
C LEU A 17 -4.06 7.82 -6.25
N TYR A 18 -3.82 8.93 -6.93
CA TYR A 18 -2.87 9.94 -6.46
C TYR A 18 -3.28 10.58 -5.13
N VAL A 19 -4.58 10.85 -4.94
CA VAL A 19 -5.12 11.37 -3.67
C VAL A 19 -4.93 10.34 -2.54
N ILE A 20 -5.25 9.07 -2.78
CA ILE A 20 -5.04 8.00 -1.80
C ILE A 20 -3.55 7.88 -1.44
N TRP A 21 -2.68 7.84 -2.44
CA TRP A 21 -1.23 7.78 -2.24
C TRP A 21 -0.72 8.96 -1.42
N ALA A 22 -1.15 10.19 -1.75
CA ALA A 22 -0.74 11.38 -1.02
C ALA A 22 -1.27 11.39 0.42
N ALA A 23 -2.51 10.92 0.65
CA ALA A 23 -3.09 10.82 1.98
C ALA A 23 -2.34 9.81 2.86
N MET A 24 -1.98 8.65 2.32
CA MET A 24 -1.18 7.63 3.03
C MET A 24 0.27 8.07 3.24
N PHE A 25 0.84 8.85 2.33
CA PHE A 25 2.16 9.43 2.55
C PHE A 25 2.12 10.50 3.65
N LEU A 26 1.06 11.31 3.68
CA LEU A 26 0.86 12.32 4.72
C LEU A 26 0.62 11.70 6.10
N SER A 27 -0.03 10.53 6.18
CA SER A 27 -0.23 9.83 7.46
C SER A 27 1.11 9.45 8.12
N LEU A 28 2.15 9.11 7.34
CA LEU A 28 3.51 8.87 7.88
C LEU A 28 4.09 10.12 8.55
N ALA A 29 3.89 11.30 7.97
CA ALA A 29 4.30 12.55 8.60
C ALA A 29 3.53 12.81 9.90
N MET A 30 2.24 12.45 9.92
CA MET A 30 1.43 12.51 11.15
C MET A 30 1.95 11.53 12.22
N TYR A 31 2.41 10.34 11.85
CA TYR A 31 2.99 9.40 12.83
C TYR A 31 4.25 9.96 13.47
N LEU A 32 5.12 10.62 12.69
CA LEU A 32 6.28 11.33 13.24
C LEU A 32 5.85 12.45 14.19
N PHE A 33 4.88 13.27 13.77
CA PHE A 33 4.38 14.38 14.58
C PHE A 33 3.80 13.90 15.91
N VAL A 34 2.92 12.89 15.87
CA VAL A 34 2.30 12.30 17.07
C VAL A 34 3.36 11.64 17.94
N GLY A 35 4.30 10.90 17.36
CA GLY A 35 5.41 10.30 18.10
C GLY A 35 6.19 11.33 18.90
N LEU A 36 6.70 12.37 18.23
CA LEU A 36 7.51 13.40 18.86
C LEU A 36 6.73 14.23 19.90
N TYR A 37 5.46 14.54 19.64
CA TYR A 37 4.64 15.30 20.58
C TYR A 37 4.25 14.50 21.84
N VAL A 38 4.00 13.20 21.69
CA VAL A 38 3.53 12.33 22.79
C VAL A 38 4.70 11.78 23.62
N LYS A 39 5.94 11.83 23.11
CA LYS A 39 7.17 11.35 23.75
C LYS A 39 7.30 11.73 25.23
N ASP A 40 6.98 12.98 25.54
CA ASP A 40 7.13 13.55 26.88
C ASP A 40 5.91 13.28 27.77
N THR A 41 4.77 12.91 27.18
CA THR A 41 3.51 12.66 27.90
C THR A 41 3.40 11.21 28.39
N LEU A 42 3.93 10.23 27.66
CA LEU A 42 3.82 8.81 28.01
C LEU A 42 5.06 8.31 28.75
N THR A 43 4.95 8.04 30.05
CA THR A 43 5.95 7.29 30.83
C THR A 43 5.60 5.80 30.86
N ILE A 44 5.63 5.15 29.70
CA ILE A 44 5.55 3.69 29.63
C ILE A 44 6.97 3.15 29.89
N THR A 45 7.23 2.77 31.13
CA THR A 45 8.50 2.17 31.53
C THR A 45 8.37 0.65 31.42
N LEU A 46 8.64 0.11 30.24
CA LEU A 46 8.81 -1.33 30.06
C LEU A 46 10.24 -1.75 30.43
N GLU A 47 10.38 -2.98 30.88
CA GLU A 47 11.69 -3.58 31.12
C GLU A 47 12.49 -3.62 29.80
N LYS A 48 13.76 -3.20 29.86
CA LYS A 48 14.63 -3.09 28.67
C LYS A 48 14.68 -4.40 27.88
N ASN A 49 14.70 -5.54 28.57
CA ASN A 49 14.70 -6.87 27.97
C ASN A 49 13.48 -7.12 27.06
N VAL A 50 12.30 -6.64 27.45
CA VAL A 50 11.06 -6.79 26.67
C VAL A 50 11.08 -5.87 25.45
N VAL A 51 11.58 -4.64 25.61
CA VAL A 51 11.72 -3.68 24.50
C VAL A 51 12.69 -4.19 23.45
N ASP A 52 13.83 -4.75 23.86
CA ASP A 52 14.83 -5.29 22.94
C ASP A 52 14.32 -6.55 22.21
N MET A 53 13.57 -7.42 22.90
CA MET A 53 12.91 -8.56 22.27
C MET A 53 11.88 -8.09 21.23
N LEU A 54 11.04 -7.12 21.58
CA LEU A 54 10.02 -6.59 20.69
C LEU A 54 10.62 -5.87 19.48
N ARG A 55 11.70 -5.11 19.69
CA ARG A 55 12.48 -4.48 18.63
C ARG A 55 12.91 -5.51 17.59
N ASN A 56 13.55 -6.60 18.03
CA ASN A 56 14.01 -7.66 17.13
C ASN A 56 12.85 -8.31 16.38
N VAL A 57 11.73 -8.60 17.07
CA VAL A 57 10.54 -9.17 16.43
C VAL A 57 9.98 -8.22 15.37
N LEU A 58 9.82 -6.93 15.68
CA LEU A 58 9.27 -5.94 14.74
C LEU A 58 10.20 -5.70 13.54
N TYR A 59 11.53 -5.76 13.73
CA TYR A 59 12.48 -5.73 12.62
C TYR A 59 12.35 -6.95 11.69
N VAL A 60 12.22 -8.15 12.26
CA VAL A 60 12.03 -9.36 11.46
C VAL A 60 10.69 -9.33 10.73
N VAL A 61 9.62 -8.91 11.42
CA VAL A 61 8.28 -8.79 10.83
C VAL A 61 8.29 -7.74 9.72
N SER A 62 8.91 -6.58 9.90
CA SER A 62 8.97 -5.57 8.84
C SER A 62 9.76 -6.05 7.62
N LEU A 63 10.84 -6.79 7.82
CA LEU A 63 11.58 -7.41 6.73
C LEU A 63 10.71 -8.43 5.96
N ILE A 64 9.98 -9.29 6.69
CA ILE A 64 9.04 -10.24 6.09
C ILE A 64 7.93 -9.49 5.33
N THR A 65 7.37 -8.43 5.92
CA THR A 65 6.33 -7.60 5.29
C THR A 65 6.83 -6.94 4.02
N LEU A 66 8.07 -6.44 4.00
CA LEU A 66 8.67 -5.83 2.82
C LEU A 66 8.83 -6.85 1.69
N VAL A 67 9.34 -8.03 2.01
CA VAL A 67 9.45 -9.14 1.03
C VAL A 67 8.05 -9.53 0.55
N ALA A 68 7.11 -9.75 1.47
CA ALA A 68 5.73 -10.08 1.16
C ALA A 68 5.05 -9.01 0.29
N ALA A 69 5.31 -7.71 0.49
CA ALA A 69 4.76 -6.64 -0.33
C ALA A 69 5.24 -6.74 -1.78
N GLY A 70 6.53 -7.03 -1.98
CA GLY A 70 7.08 -7.30 -3.30
C GLY A 70 6.45 -8.52 -3.97
N PHE A 71 6.30 -9.63 -3.23
CA PHE A 71 5.66 -10.86 -3.72
C PHE A 71 4.18 -10.65 -4.03
N VAL A 72 3.43 -10.00 -3.15
CA VAL A 72 1.99 -9.71 -3.32
C VAL A 72 1.79 -8.82 -4.53
N ARG A 73 2.59 -7.76 -4.70
CA ARG A 73 2.50 -6.91 -5.91
C ARG A 73 2.75 -7.72 -7.17
N LYS A 74 3.80 -8.57 -7.17
CA LYS A 74 4.12 -9.43 -8.32
C LYS A 74 3.02 -10.45 -8.59
N LEU A 75 2.46 -11.07 -7.56
CA LEU A 75 1.37 -12.03 -7.67
C LEU A 75 0.09 -11.35 -8.18
N LEU A 76 -0.34 -10.24 -7.59
CA LEU A 76 -1.57 -9.55 -7.99
C LEU A 76 -1.52 -9.02 -9.43
N LEU A 77 -0.34 -8.60 -9.90
CA LEU A 77 -0.12 -8.24 -11.31
C LEU A 77 0.00 -9.48 -12.22
N SER A 78 0.51 -10.61 -11.72
CA SER A 78 0.74 -11.83 -12.50
C SER A 78 -0.41 -12.84 -12.47
N VAL A 79 -1.40 -12.68 -11.57
CA VAL A 79 -2.54 -13.60 -11.45
C VAL A 79 -3.41 -13.44 -12.70
N LYS A 80 -3.15 -14.35 -13.64
CA LYS A 80 -4.07 -14.82 -14.66
C LYS A 80 -5.28 -15.40 -13.93
N ASP A 81 -6.45 -14.91 -14.29
CA ASP A 81 -7.74 -15.09 -13.63
C ASP A 81 -7.97 -16.44 -12.94
N LYS A 82 -8.26 -16.40 -11.63
CA LYS A 82 -9.25 -17.26 -10.96
C LYS A 82 -9.78 -16.52 -9.72
N SER A 83 -10.79 -15.69 -9.95
CA SER A 83 -11.92 -15.45 -9.03
C SER A 83 -11.60 -15.37 -7.54
N THR A 84 -11.56 -14.16 -6.95
CA THR A 84 -11.99 -14.00 -5.55
C THR A 84 -12.63 -12.61 -5.36
N PRO A 85 -13.95 -12.55 -5.15
CA PRO A 85 -14.64 -11.35 -4.68
C PRO A 85 -14.57 -11.31 -3.15
N GLY A 86 -13.92 -10.29 -2.59
CA GLY A 86 -13.87 -10.18 -1.13
C GLY A 86 -13.09 -8.99 -0.63
N ALA A 87 -13.83 -8.01 -0.11
CA ALA A 87 -13.37 -6.95 0.80
C ALA A 87 -12.43 -5.86 0.22
N ALA A 88 -13.03 -4.80 -0.32
CA ALA A 88 -12.99 -3.46 0.29
C ALA A 88 -13.75 -2.43 -0.58
N GLY A 89 -14.88 -1.93 -0.05
CA GLY A 89 -15.39 -0.59 -0.34
C GLY A 89 -15.93 -0.31 -1.76
N ARG A 90 -17.23 -0.58 -1.93
CA ARG A 90 -18.10 -0.13 -3.03
C ARG A 90 -17.75 1.27 -3.57
N ALA A 91 -17.31 1.33 -4.83
CA ALA A 91 -17.61 2.44 -5.74
C ALA A 91 -17.90 1.87 -7.13
N SER A 92 -19.06 2.24 -7.68
CA SER A 92 -19.60 1.90 -9.00
C SER A 92 -20.01 0.44 -9.26
N ALA A 93 -21.30 0.18 -9.06
CA ALA A 93 -22.04 -0.81 -9.83
C ALA A 93 -22.02 -0.40 -11.31
N GLN A 94 -21.36 -1.16 -12.18
CA GLN A 94 -21.88 -1.57 -13.49
C GLN A 94 -20.91 -2.58 -14.16
N SER A 95 -21.44 -3.75 -14.52
CA SER A 95 -20.92 -4.71 -15.51
C SER A 95 -19.60 -5.44 -15.21
N ASP A 96 -19.72 -6.61 -14.57
CA ASP A 96 -19.15 -7.96 -14.87
C ASP A 96 -17.87 -8.17 -15.71
N ARG A 97 -16.98 -7.19 -15.78
CA ARG A 97 -15.56 -7.42 -16.04
C ARG A 97 -14.77 -6.60 -15.02
N PRO A 98 -13.77 -7.18 -14.32
CA PRO A 98 -12.89 -6.39 -13.50
C PRO A 98 -12.16 -5.41 -14.42
N SER A 99 -12.61 -4.16 -14.46
CA SER A 99 -11.95 -3.11 -15.23
C SER A 99 -10.47 -3.09 -14.84
N ALA A 100 -9.58 -2.95 -15.82
CA ALA A 100 -8.13 -2.86 -15.58
C ALA A 100 -7.80 -1.88 -14.44
N LEU A 101 -8.55 -0.77 -14.42
CA LEU A 101 -8.49 0.25 -13.38
C LEU A 101 -8.80 -0.30 -11.96
N GLY A 102 -9.83 -1.13 -11.80
CA GLY A 102 -10.19 -1.72 -10.51
C GLY A 102 -9.10 -2.64 -9.95
N ARG A 103 -8.56 -3.55 -10.80
CA ARG A 103 -7.47 -4.47 -10.39
C ARG A 103 -6.21 -3.71 -9.99
N TYR A 104 -5.83 -2.71 -10.78
CA TYR A 104 -4.70 -1.85 -10.48
C TYR A 104 -4.89 -1.10 -9.16
N SER A 105 -6.08 -0.51 -8.96
CA SER A 105 -6.42 0.23 -7.75
C SER A 105 -6.31 -0.62 -6.49
N THR A 106 -6.89 -1.83 -6.49
CA THR A 106 -6.80 -2.75 -5.35
C THR A 106 -5.36 -3.16 -5.07
N THR A 107 -4.59 -3.49 -6.11
CA THR A 107 -3.18 -3.87 -5.96
C THR A 107 -2.35 -2.73 -5.37
N LEU A 108 -2.60 -1.49 -5.82
CA LEU A 108 -1.94 -0.31 -5.31
C LEU A 108 -2.28 -0.09 -3.83
N ILE A 109 -3.57 -0.11 -3.47
CA ILE A 109 -4.02 0.11 -2.08
C ILE A 109 -3.42 -0.93 -1.14
N ILE A 110 -3.43 -2.22 -1.51
CA ILE A 110 -2.84 -3.29 -0.70
C ILE A 110 -1.33 -3.05 -0.53
N SER A 111 -0.63 -2.72 -1.62
CA SER A 111 0.82 -2.44 -1.56
C SER A 111 1.14 -1.25 -0.68
N LEU A 112 0.33 -0.19 -0.72
CA LEU A 112 0.48 0.98 0.14
C LEU A 112 0.16 0.68 1.60
N ALA A 113 -0.86 -0.13 1.89
CA ALA A 113 -1.19 -0.53 3.25
C ALA A 113 -0.09 -1.40 3.88
N MET A 114 0.52 -2.29 3.09
CA MET A 114 1.69 -3.05 3.55
C MET A 114 2.88 -2.13 3.84
N ALA A 115 3.12 -1.13 2.99
CA ALA A 115 4.15 -0.13 3.25
C ALA A 115 3.86 0.67 4.53
N GLU A 116 2.62 1.14 4.71
CA GLU A 116 2.19 1.92 5.88
C GLU A 116 2.34 1.13 7.19
N SER A 117 2.05 -0.18 7.16
CA SER A 117 2.19 -1.05 8.34
C SER A 117 3.60 -1.05 8.93
N ILE A 118 4.64 -0.92 8.08
CA ILE A 118 6.04 -0.79 8.51
C ILE A 118 6.22 0.49 9.35
N GLY A 119 5.61 1.60 8.92
CA GLY A 119 5.62 2.86 9.67
C GLY A 119 4.91 2.74 11.01
N ILE A 120 3.78 2.03 11.06
CA ILE A 120 3.04 1.76 12.30
C ILE A 120 3.89 0.94 13.28
N TYR A 121 4.64 -0.06 12.82
CA TYR A 121 5.56 -0.82 13.67
C TYR A 121 6.62 0.07 14.31
N GLY A 122 7.16 1.02 13.55
CA GLY A 122 8.07 2.05 14.07
C GLY A 122 7.45 2.90 15.16
N LEU A 123 6.19 3.34 14.97
CA LEU A 123 5.46 4.13 15.95
C LEU A 123 5.20 3.35 17.24
N VAL A 124 4.78 2.09 17.13
CA VAL A 124 4.58 1.20 18.29
C VAL A 124 5.88 1.02 19.05
N LEU A 125 6.97 0.73 18.35
CA LEU A 125 8.29 0.54 18.97
C LEU A 125 8.78 1.83 19.66
N PHE A 126 8.53 2.99 19.06
CA PHE A 126 8.85 4.28 19.64
C PHE A 126 8.12 4.53 20.95
N PHE A 127 6.81 4.26 21.03
CA PHE A 127 6.06 4.46 22.26
C PHE A 127 6.49 3.53 23.39
N LEU A 128 7.01 2.34 23.07
CA LEU A 128 7.41 1.34 24.06
C LEU A 128 8.87 1.49 24.51
N GLY A 129 9.76 1.85 23.58
CA GLY A 129 11.21 1.93 23.83
C GLY A 129 11.77 3.35 23.93
N LYS A 130 11.01 4.37 23.53
CA LYS A 130 11.44 5.79 23.43
C LYS A 130 12.69 6.02 22.56
N ASN A 131 12.95 5.11 21.62
CA ASN A 131 14.10 5.18 20.74
C ASN A 131 13.72 5.90 19.44
N GLU A 132 14.06 7.19 19.34
CA GLU A 132 13.85 7.99 18.13
C GLU A 132 14.48 7.40 16.86
N PRO A 133 15.70 6.82 16.89
CA PRO A 133 16.31 6.27 15.69
C PRO A 133 15.48 5.17 15.03
N ASP A 134 14.82 4.33 15.84
CA ASP A 134 13.96 3.28 15.32
C ASP A 134 12.76 3.89 14.59
N LEU A 135 12.09 4.88 15.19
CA LEU A 135 10.96 5.56 14.54
C LEU A 135 11.34 6.11 13.18
N TYR A 136 12.46 6.84 13.10
CA TYR A 136 12.93 7.43 11.85
C TYR A 136 13.26 6.35 10.82
N LEU A 137 13.89 5.25 11.21
CA LEU A 137 14.25 4.17 10.29
C LEU A 137 13.01 3.50 9.70
N PHE A 138 12.05 3.09 10.53
CA PHE A 138 10.82 2.44 10.06
C PHE A 138 9.97 3.37 9.19
N ILE A 139 9.85 4.65 9.55
CA ILE A 139 9.13 5.65 8.74
C ILE A 139 9.86 5.89 7.41
N LEU A 140 11.19 5.99 7.41
CA LEU A 140 11.97 6.21 6.20
C LEU A 140 11.88 5.02 5.25
N VAL A 141 11.95 3.79 5.77
CA VAL A 141 11.73 2.56 4.98
C VAL A 141 10.32 2.54 4.41
N SER A 142 9.30 2.83 5.22
CA SER A 142 7.91 2.90 4.78
C SER A 142 7.72 3.94 3.65
N ALA A 143 8.25 5.15 3.84
CA ALA A 143 8.21 6.23 2.85
C ALA A 143 8.94 5.85 1.56
N ALA A 144 10.12 5.21 1.65
CA ALA A 144 10.86 4.73 0.50
C ALA A 144 10.06 3.69 -0.31
N VAL A 145 9.42 2.74 0.37
CA VAL A 145 8.56 1.74 -0.28
C VAL A 145 7.34 2.41 -0.94
N MET A 146 6.69 3.38 -0.28
CA MET A 146 5.59 4.14 -0.88
C MET A 146 6.00 4.94 -2.12
N LEU A 147 7.22 5.49 -2.14
CA LEU A 147 7.76 6.18 -3.33
C LEU A 147 8.00 5.20 -4.49
N VAL A 148 8.48 3.99 -4.21
CA VAL A 148 8.62 2.92 -5.21
C VAL A 148 7.23 2.45 -5.71
N TYR A 149 6.21 2.52 -4.87
CA TYR A 149 4.84 2.12 -5.17
C TYR A 149 3.96 3.27 -5.68
N ARG A 150 4.57 4.36 -6.17
CA ARG A 150 3.86 5.49 -6.75
C ARG A 150 2.96 5.06 -7.95
N PRO A 151 1.72 5.56 -8.05
CA PRO A 151 0.83 5.26 -9.18
C PRO A 151 1.41 5.77 -10.52
N LYS A 152 1.45 4.88 -11.52
CA LYS A 152 1.93 5.15 -12.89
C LYS A 152 0.80 4.88 -13.89
N LYS A 153 0.59 5.82 -14.82
CA LYS A 153 -0.43 5.68 -15.87
C LYS A 153 -0.13 4.51 -16.81
N ASP A 154 1.14 4.29 -17.11
CA ASP A 154 1.61 3.26 -18.04
C ASP A 154 1.18 1.85 -17.61
N ASP A 155 1.17 1.58 -16.29
CA ASP A 155 0.76 0.30 -15.72
C ASP A 155 -0.73 -0.01 -15.96
N ILE A 156 -1.59 1.02 -16.03
CA ILE A 156 -3.02 0.84 -16.28
C ILE A 156 -3.27 0.56 -17.77
N VAL A 157 -2.55 1.26 -18.64
CA VAL A 157 -2.66 1.10 -20.09
C VAL A 157 -2.18 -0.30 -20.50
N SER A 158 -1.03 -0.76 -19.99
CA SER A 158 -0.53 -2.11 -20.26
C SER A 158 -1.48 -3.20 -19.77
N LEU A 159 -2.07 -3.03 -18.57
CA LEU A 159 -3.04 -3.97 -18.04
C LEU A 159 -4.35 -3.99 -18.85
N ALA A 160 -4.79 -2.84 -19.37
CA ALA A 160 -5.95 -2.76 -20.25
C ALA A 160 -5.69 -3.46 -21.60
N GLU A 161 -4.50 -3.30 -22.17
CA GLU A 161 -4.08 -4.01 -23.38
C GLU A 161 -4.00 -5.53 -23.17
N GLU A 162 -3.45 -5.99 -22.05
CA GLU A 162 -3.35 -7.42 -21.71
C GLU A 162 -4.73 -8.06 -21.53
N LEU A 163 -5.66 -7.39 -20.83
CA LEU A 163 -7.02 -7.88 -20.64
C LEU A 163 -7.81 -7.92 -21.95
N ASN A 164 -7.60 -6.95 -22.84
CA ASN A 164 -8.24 -6.93 -24.16
C ASN A 164 -7.70 -8.07 -25.06
N LYS A 165 -6.38 -8.34 -25.03
CA LYS A 165 -5.78 -9.48 -25.73
C LYS A 165 -6.29 -10.83 -25.23
N GLN A 166 -6.46 -10.99 -23.91
CA GLN A 166 -6.98 -12.24 -23.32
C GLN A 166 -8.46 -12.48 -23.65
N GLY A 167 -9.29 -11.44 -23.68
CA GLY A 167 -10.70 -11.57 -24.05
C GLY A 167 -10.94 -11.96 -25.52
N GLY A 168 -9.95 -11.73 -26.40
CA GLY A 168 -10.00 -12.14 -27.81
C GLY A 168 -9.58 -13.60 -28.07
N ASP A 169 -8.83 -14.21 -27.14
CA ASP A 169 -8.32 -15.59 -27.26
C ASP A 169 -9.35 -16.62 -26.77
N ASP A 170 -10.20 -16.25 -25.80
CA ASP A 170 -11.29 -17.09 -25.25
C ASP A 170 -12.52 -17.20 -26.17
N SER A 171 -12.50 -16.52 -27.33
CA SER A 171 -13.60 -16.48 -28.32
C SER A 171 -13.32 -17.29 -29.60
N ARG A 172 -12.29 -18.14 -29.61
CA ARG A 172 -11.91 -19.04 -30.72
C ARG A 172 -11.93 -20.50 -30.28
#